data_AF-A0A967ALX5-F1
#
_entry.id   AF-A0A967ALX5-F1
#
_cell.length_a   1.000
_cell.length_b   1.000
_cell.length_c   1.000
_cell.angle_alpha   90.00
_cell.angle_beta   90.00
_cell.angle_gamma   90.00
#
_symmetry.space_group_name_H-M   'P 1'
#
loop_
_entity.id
_entity.type
_entity.pdbx_description
1 polymer ?
#
loop_
_entity_poly.entity_id
_entity_poly.type
_entity_poly.pdbx_seq_one_letter_code
_entity_poly.pdbx_strand_id
1 'polypeptide(L)' 'GATSITVLTTMFTPGGSHSEVEIPEILDHLRPKYPAVDLRYAWPFDLQLVAKTLMDQLRRWS' A
#
# COMPACT_ATOMS: atom_id res chain seq x y z
N GLY A 1 -14.09 2.68 -18.49
CA GLY A 1 -12.84 2.76 -17.70
C GLY A 1 -12.94 1.87 -16.47
N ALA A 2 -11.87 1.75 -15.68
CA ALA A 2 -11.93 1.01 -14.42
C ALA A 2 -12.83 1.72 -13.39
N THR A 3 -13.62 0.95 -12.65
CA THR A 3 -14.54 1.46 -11.61
C THR A 3 -14.12 1.06 -10.19
N SER A 4 -13.10 0.21 -10.06
CA SER A 4 -12.51 -0.17 -8.78
C SER A 4 -10.99 -0.20 -8.93
N ILE A 5 -10.29 0.51 -8.06
CA ILE A 5 -8.84 0.64 -8.05
C ILE A 5 -8.37 0.44 -6.61
N THR A 6 -7.49 -0.55 -6.42
CA THR A 6 -6.78 -0.74 -5.15
C THR A 6 -5.34 -0.32 -5.34
N VAL A 7 -4.89 0.67 -4.57
CA VAL A 7 -3.52 1.15 -4.54
C VAL A 7 -2.73 0.35 -3.50
N LEU A 8 -1.58 -0.18 -3.91
CA LEU A 8 -0.61 -0.80 -3.01
C LEU A 8 0.70 -0.02 -3.07
N THR A 9 1.46 -0.03 -1.98
CA THR A 9 2.78 0.60 -1.90
C THR A 9 3.89 -0.45 -1.84
N THR A 10 5.06 -0.15 -2.41
CA THR A 10 6.27 -0.97 -2.26
C THR A 10 7.03 -0.66 -0.96
N MET A 11 6.62 0.36 -0.22
CA MET A 11 7.16 0.66 1.11
C MET A 11 6.46 -0.25 2.13
N PHE A 12 7.03 -1.45 2.30
CA PHE A 12 6.39 -2.52 3.07
C PHE A 12 6.31 -2.27 4.59
N THR A 13 7.16 -1.38 5.11
CA THR A 13 7.32 -1.13 6.54
C THR A 13 6.94 0.31 6.90
N PRO A 14 6.39 0.54 8.10
CA PRO A 14 6.20 1.88 8.65
C PRO A 14 7.51 2.67 8.75
N GLY A 15 7.39 4.00 8.83
CA GLY A 15 8.48 4.95 9.04
C GLY A 15 8.73 5.94 7.89
N GLY A 16 7.88 5.95 6.85
CA GLY A 16 8.02 6.86 5.71
C GLY A 16 6.77 7.71 5.48
N SER A 17 6.93 9.03 5.28
CA SER A 17 5.82 9.97 5.02
C SER A 17 4.97 9.55 3.82
N HIS A 18 5.60 8.98 2.80
CA HIS A 18 4.94 8.70 1.54
C HIS A 18 3.81 7.65 1.68
N SER A 19 4.06 6.53 2.37
CA SER A 19 3.02 5.51 2.61
C SER A 19 2.00 5.90 3.67
N GLU A 20 2.43 6.64 4.69
CA GLU A 20 1.62 6.91 5.88
C GLU A 20 0.72 8.12 5.72
N VAL A 21 1.15 9.11 4.94
CA VAL A 21 0.50 10.42 4.86
C VAL A 21 0.18 10.79 3.41
N GLU A 22 1.18 10.85 2.54
CA GLU A 22 1.02 11.45 1.21
C GLU A 22 0.05 10.65 0.32
N ILE A 23 0.14 9.32 0.27
CA ILE A 23 -0.76 8.49 -0.53
C ILE A 23 -2.21 8.58 -0.04
N PRO A 24 -2.52 8.38 1.27
CA PRO A 24 -3.85 8.62 1.80
C PRO A 24 -4.42 9.99 1.44
N GLU A 25 -3.64 11.06 1.63
CA GLU A 25 -4.06 12.43 1.32
C GLU A 25 -4.41 12.59 -0.17
N ILE A 26 -3.58 12.08 -1.07
CA ILE A 26 -3.86 12.12 -2.51
C ILE A 26 -5.16 11.39 -2.83
N LEU A 27 -5.38 10.21 -2.25
CA LEU A 27 -6.61 9.44 -2.47
C LEU A 27 -7.84 10.18 -1.97
N ASP A 28 -7.76 10.84 -0.81
CA ASP A 28 -8.86 11.63 -0.27
C ASP A 28 -9.21 12.83 -1.17
N HIS A 29 -8.22 13.46 -1.81
CA HIS A 29 -8.46 14.50 -2.82
C HIS A 29 -9.07 13.96 -4.13
N LEU A 30 -8.83 12.68 -4.46
CA LEU A 30 -9.34 12.06 -5.69
C LEU A 30 -10.76 11.53 -5.53
N ARG A 31 -11.14 11.01 -4.35
CA ARG A 31 -12.49 10.49 -4.07
C ARG A 31 -13.63 11.43 -4.51
N PRO A 32 -13.65 12.73 -4.15
CA PRO A 32 -14.74 13.62 -4.58
C PRO A 32 -14.71 13.94 -6.08
N LYS A 33 -13.54 13.84 -6.74
CA LYS A 33 -13.39 14.07 -8.19
C LYS A 33 -13.89 12.88 -9.00
N TYR A 34 -13.88 11.68 -8.42
CA TYR A 34 -14.25 10.43 -9.07
C TYR A 34 -15.21 9.60 -8.21
N PRO A 35 -16.43 10.10 -7.93
CA PRO A 35 -17.35 9.45 -7.00
C PRO A 35 -17.87 8.09 -7.48
N ALA A 36 -17.79 7.81 -8.78
CA ALA A 36 -18.15 6.52 -9.37
C ALA A 36 -17.01 5.49 -9.36
N VAL A 37 -15.81 5.86 -8.89
CA VAL A 37 -14.65 4.98 -8.80
C VAL A 37 -14.40 4.64 -7.34
N ASP A 38 -14.43 3.36 -7.02
CA ASP A 38 -14.07 2.84 -5.70
C ASP A 38 -12.54 2.81 -5.56
N LEU A 39 -12.00 3.81 -4.85
CA LEU A 39 -10.59 3.94 -4.53
C LEU A 39 -10.29 3.32 -3.15
N ARG A 40 -9.40 2.33 -3.11
CA ARG A 40 -8.96 1.69 -1.86
C ARG A 40 -7.46 1.80 -1.71
N TYR A 41 -7.01 1.92 -0.47
CA TYR A 41 -5.59 1.87 -0.13
C TYR A 41 -5.31 0.63 0.71
N ALA A 42 -4.43 -0.24 0.22
CA ALA A 42 -4.05 -1.48 0.89
C ALA A 42 -2.79 -1.27 1.73
N TRP A 43 -2.96 -0.60 2.88
CA TRP A 43 -1.91 -0.32 3.86
C TRP A 43 -2.55 -0.08 5.24
N PRO A 44 -1.91 -0.43 6.38
CA PRO A 44 -0.61 -1.07 6.52
C PRO A 44 -0.62 -2.56 6.19
N PHE A 45 0.56 -3.14 5.90
CA PHE A 45 0.72 -4.57 5.69
C PHE A 45 0.92 -5.33 7.01
N ASP A 46 0.62 -6.63 7.01
CA ASP A 46 0.96 -7.53 8.11
C ASP A 46 2.48 -7.72 8.18
N LEU A 47 3.10 -7.17 9.23
CA LEU A 47 4.54 -7.21 9.41
C LEU A 47 5.09 -8.62 9.65
N GLN A 48 4.30 -9.57 10.17
CA GLN A 48 4.76 -10.95 10.32
C GLN A 48 4.89 -11.62 8.95
N LEU A 49 3.97 -11.36 8.02
CA LEU A 49 4.06 -11.85 6.65
C LEU A 49 5.21 -11.20 5.88
N VAL A 50 5.42 -9.89 6.05
CA VAL A 50 6.58 -9.19 5.46
C VAL A 50 7.88 -9.78 5.99
N ALA A 51 8.03 -9.91 7.31
CA ALA A 51 9.22 -10.48 7.94
C ALA A 51 9.49 -11.90 7.45
N LYS A 52 8.47 -12.77 7.41
CA LYS A 52 8.58 -14.12 6.88
C LYS A 52 9.07 -14.12 5.42
N THR A 53 8.49 -13.27 4.58
CA THR A 53 8.87 -13.16 3.16
C THR A 53 10.35 -12.78 3.01
N LEU A 54 10.82 -11.80 3.79
CA LEU A 54 12.23 -11.38 3.79
C LEU A 54 13.15 -12.49 4.30
N MET A 55 12.78 -13.19 5.38
CA MET A 55 13.53 -14.35 5.87
C MET A 55 13.65 -15.45 4.81
N ASP A 56 12.57 -15.76 4.10
CA ASP A 56 12.58 -16.77 3.04
C ASP A 56 13.49 -16.36 1.87
N GLN A 57 13.63 -15.06 1.57
CA GLN A 57 14.62 -14.59 0.60
C GLN A 57 16.06 -14.77 1.10
N LEU A 58 16.34 -14.45 2.37
CA LEU A 58 17.68 -14.62 2.95
C LEU A 58 18.13 -16.09 2.90
N ARG A 59 17.23 -17.04 3.20
CA ARG A 59 17.51 -18.48 3.17
C ARG A 59 17.92 -19.02 1.79
N ARG A 60 17.59 -18.33 0.71
CA ARG A 60 18.03 -18.73 -0.65
C ARG A 60 19.53 -18.55 -0.88
N TRP A 61 20.20 -17.81 0.01
CA TRP A 61 21.61 -17.44 -0.09
C TRP A 61 22.45 -17.99 1.08
N SER A 62 21.86 -18.81 1.95
CA SER A 62 22.53 -19.48 3.08
C SER A 62 22.84 -20.93 2.79
#